data_AF-A0A7W6WLV0-F1
#
_entry.id   AF-A0A7W6WLV0-F1
#
_cell.length_a   1.000
_cell.length_b   1.000
_cell.length_c   1.000
_cell.angle_alpha   90.00
_cell.angle_beta   90.00
_cell.angle_gamma   90.00
#
_symmetry.space_group_name_H-M   'P 1'
#
loop_
_entity.id
_entity.type
_entity.pdbx_description
1 polymer ?
#
loop_
_entity_poly.entity_id
_entity_poly.type
_entity_poly.pdbx_seq_one_letter_code
_entity_poly.pdbx_strand_id
1 'polypeptide(L)'
;MSRRRRPRPGRHLPPHDAAPLALALDPRLHETLTADGFTLAPTLRPYLRQDGRVSVRLVWRCRAQTGDTVAITATHVVRVEGRAEP
;
A
#
# COMPACT_ATOMS: atom_id res chain seq x y z
N MET A 1 -1.34 -25.75 18.38
CA MET A 1 -0.71 -24.84 17.39
C MET A 1 -1.78 -24.30 16.45
N SER A 2 -2.14 -23.01 16.57
CA SER A 2 -3.09 -22.36 15.68
C SER A 2 -2.50 -22.32 14.26
N ARG A 3 -3.05 -23.11 13.33
CA ARG A 3 -2.77 -22.95 11.89
C ARG A 3 -3.24 -21.54 11.52
N ARG A 4 -2.30 -20.58 11.43
CA ARG A 4 -2.55 -19.24 10.86
C ARG A 4 -3.23 -19.45 9.52
N ARG A 5 -4.56 -19.22 9.46
CA ARG A 5 -5.34 -19.38 8.23
C ARG A 5 -4.74 -18.44 7.20
N ARG A 6 -4.11 -19.01 6.17
CA ARG A 6 -3.54 -18.23 5.06
C ARG A 6 -4.70 -17.49 4.37
N PRO A 7 -4.55 -16.18 4.09
CA PRO A 7 -5.55 -15.44 3.33
C PRO A 7 -5.76 -16.11 1.97
N ARG A 8 -7.02 -16.23 1.54
CA ARG A 8 -7.33 -16.79 0.22
C ARG A 8 -6.94 -15.77 -0.87
N PRO A 9 -6.36 -16.21 -1.99
CA PRO A 9 -6.17 -15.34 -3.15
C PRO A 9 -7.47 -14.66 -3.59
N GLY A 10 -7.36 -13.47 -4.19
CA GLY A 10 -8.50 -12.68 -4.63
C GLY A 10 -9.21 -11.92 -3.51
N ARG A 11 -8.50 -11.61 -2.43
CA ARG A 11 -9.04 -10.92 -1.23
C ARG A 11 -8.09 -9.86 -0.72
N HIS A 12 -8.65 -8.84 -0.08
CA HIS A 12 -7.87 -7.90 0.69
C HIS A 12 -7.29 -8.58 1.93
N LEU A 13 -6.02 -8.26 2.20
CA LEU A 13 -5.37 -8.51 3.48
C LEU A 13 -5.92 -7.57 4.55
N PRO A 14 -5.65 -7.85 5.84
CA PRO A 14 -5.97 -6.92 6.91
C PRO A 14 -5.43 -5.50 6.63
N PRO A 15 -6.07 -4.45 7.16
CA PRO A 15 -5.55 -3.10 7.06
C PRO A 15 -4.14 -3.00 7.65
N HIS A 16 -3.31 -2.17 7.03
CA HIS A 16 -1.97 -1.85 7.50
C HIS A 16 -1.75 -0.34 7.51
N ASP A 17 -0.86 0.10 8.39
CA ASP A 17 -0.39 1.48 8.40
C ASP A 17 0.33 1.80 7.09
N ALA A 18 -0.05 2.91 6.47
CA ALA A 18 0.46 3.25 5.16
C ALA A 18 1.88 3.82 5.21
N ALA A 19 2.23 4.60 6.24
CA ALA A 19 3.50 5.30 6.29
C ALA A 19 4.72 4.35 6.31
N PRO A 20 4.75 3.27 7.14
CA PRO A 20 5.86 2.32 7.11
C PRO A 20 5.99 1.61 5.75
N LEU A 21 4.86 1.31 5.10
CA LEU A 21 4.85 0.67 3.78
C LEU A 21 5.27 1.63 2.66
N ALA A 22 4.92 2.91 2.75
CA ALA A 22 5.37 3.92 1.80
C ALA A 22 6.89 4.08 1.85
N LEU A 23 7.47 4.15 3.06
CA LEU A 23 8.92 4.21 3.25
C LEU A 23 9.64 2.95 2.73
N ALA A 24 9.02 1.77 2.86
CA ALA A 24 9.60 0.52 2.39
C ALA A 24 9.49 0.32 0.87
N LEU A 25 8.40 0.80 0.25
CA LEU A 25 8.11 0.55 -1.16
C LEU A 25 8.62 1.66 -2.08
N ASP A 26 8.53 2.92 -1.64
CA ASP A 26 8.91 4.08 -2.43
C ASP A 26 9.23 5.30 -1.55
N PRO A 27 10.39 5.29 -0.86
CA PRO A 27 10.75 6.35 0.08
C PRO A 27 10.89 7.71 -0.60
N ARG A 28 11.46 7.74 -1.81
CA ARG A 28 11.67 8.99 -2.56
C ARG A 28 10.33 9.62 -2.97
N LEU A 29 9.41 8.84 -3.51
CA LEU A 29 8.09 9.36 -3.87
C LEU A 29 7.33 9.85 -2.63
N HIS A 30 7.41 9.11 -1.52
CA HIS A 30 6.78 9.52 -0.27
C HIS A 30 7.32 10.88 0.21
N GLU A 31 8.64 11.04 0.28
CA GLU A 31 9.31 12.26 0.71
C GLU A 31 8.97 13.44 -0.20
N THR A 32 9.05 13.26 -1.52
CA THR A 32 8.71 14.32 -2.50
C THR A 32 7.27 14.78 -2.34
N LEU A 33 6.31 13.85 -2.30
CA LEU A 33 4.90 14.22 -2.18
C LEU A 33 4.57 14.88 -0.84
N THR A 34 5.21 14.44 0.24
CA THR A 34 5.05 15.08 1.56
C THR A 34 5.66 16.48 1.59
N ALA A 35 6.83 16.69 0.96
CA ALA A 35 7.42 18.03 0.79
C ALA A 35 6.51 18.96 -0.03
N ASP A 36 5.81 18.43 -1.03
CA ASP A 36 4.84 19.15 -1.86
C ASP A 36 3.47 19.34 -1.17
N GLY A 37 3.35 19.00 0.12
CA GLY A 37 2.14 19.23 0.92
C GLY A 37 1.03 18.20 0.72
N PHE A 38 1.32 17.06 0.09
CA PHE A 38 0.39 15.95 0.06
C PHE A 38 0.44 15.14 1.36
N THR A 39 -0.74 14.72 1.82
CA THR A 39 -0.92 13.83 2.96
C THR A 39 -1.20 12.41 2.48
N LEU A 40 -0.41 11.44 2.93
CA LEU A 40 -0.67 10.02 2.70
C LEU A 40 -1.92 9.57 3.46
N ALA A 41 -2.79 8.78 2.83
CA ALA A 41 -3.90 8.13 3.51
C ALA A 41 -3.36 7.24 4.65
N PRO A 42 -3.90 7.31 5.88
CA PRO A 42 -3.25 6.72 7.05
C PRO A 42 -3.22 5.20 7.01
N THR A 43 -4.23 4.59 6.41
CA THR A 43 -4.38 3.14 6.32
C THR A 43 -4.55 2.70 4.88
N LEU A 44 -4.06 1.51 4.58
CA LEU A 44 -4.22 0.86 3.29
C LEU A 44 -4.66 -0.60 3.48
N ARG A 45 -5.28 -1.18 2.45
CA ARG A 45 -5.73 -2.57 2.44
C ARG A 45 -5.08 -3.30 1.28
N PRO A 46 -3.90 -3.94 1.48
CA PRO A 46 -3.23 -4.67 0.41
C PRO A 46 -4.15 -5.75 -0.16
N TYR A 47 -3.96 -6.11 -1.41
CA TYR A 47 -4.76 -7.12 -2.09
C TYR A 47 -3.90 -8.32 -2.45
N LEU A 48 -4.25 -9.50 -1.94
CA LEU A 48 -3.62 -10.76 -2.36
C LEU A 48 -4.19 -11.17 -3.71
N ARG A 49 -3.35 -11.12 -4.73
CA ARG A 49 -3.68 -11.46 -6.12
C ARG A 49 -3.78 -12.98 -6.31
N GLN A 50 -4.37 -13.37 -7.44
CA GLN A 50 -4.48 -14.78 -7.85
C GLN A 50 -3.12 -15.43 -8.11
N ASP A 51 -2.13 -14.66 -8.57
CA ASP A 51 -0.74 -15.11 -8.80
C ASP A 51 0.07 -15.26 -7.50
N GLY A 52 -0.53 -14.98 -6.33
CA GLY A 52 0.14 -15.04 -5.03
C GLY A 52 0.99 -13.82 -4.68
N ARG A 53 1.04 -12.78 -5.53
CA ARG A 53 1.67 -11.50 -5.21
C ARG A 53 0.70 -10.60 -4.45
N VAL A 54 1.22 -9.56 -3.81
CA VAL A 54 0.41 -8.57 -3.08
C VAL A 54 0.49 -7.24 -3.80
N SER A 55 -0.67 -6.68 -4.12
CA SER A 55 -0.79 -5.29 -4.58
C SER A 55 -0.98 -4.37 -3.37
N VAL A 56 -0.12 -3.37 -3.24
CA VAL A 56 -0.23 -2.30 -2.24
C VAL A 56 -0.54 -1.00 -2.97
N ARG A 57 -1.64 -0.34 -2.61
CA ARG A 57 -2.05 0.94 -3.19
C ARG A 57 -1.82 2.05 -2.18
N LEU A 58 -0.86 2.92 -2.47
CA LEU A 58 -0.57 4.13 -1.72
C LEU A 58 -1.35 5.29 -2.35
N VAL A 59 -1.94 6.15 -1.51
CA VAL A 59 -2.76 7.28 -1.98
C VAL A 59 -2.39 8.52 -1.18
N TRP A 60 -1.84 9.51 -1.87
CA TRP A 60 -1.54 10.83 -1.34
C TRP A 60 -2.61 11.82 -1.79
N ARG A 61 -3.03 12.72 -0.92
CA ARG A 61 -4.05 13.74 -1.22
C ARG A 61 -3.57 15.11 -0.79
N CYS A 62 -3.86 16.13 -1.60
CA CYS A 62 -3.64 17.53 -1.27
C CYS A 62 -4.90 18.32 -1.63
N ARG A 63 -5.23 19.35 -0.85
CA ARG A 63 -6.23 20.34 -1.24
C ARG A 63 -5.55 21.45 -2.04
N ALA A 64 -5.92 21.57 -3.30
CA ALA A 64 -5.49 22.68 -4.15
C ALA A 64 -6.09 24.00 -3.65
N GLN A 65 -5.45 25.11 -4.01
CA GLN A 65 -5.93 26.46 -3.67
C GLN A 65 -7.30 26.76 -4.28
N THR A 66 -7.69 26.04 -5.34
CA THR A 66 -9.01 26.11 -5.97
C THR A 66 -10.13 25.45 -5.14
N GLY A 67 -9.78 24.75 -4.06
CA GLY A 67 -10.71 23.94 -3.25
C GLY A 67 -10.81 22.48 -3.69
N ASP A 68 -10.24 22.12 -4.84
CA ASP A 68 -10.25 20.75 -5.36
C ASP A 68 -9.31 19.83 -4.56
N THR A 69 -9.67 18.55 -4.44
CA THR A 69 -8.77 17.55 -3.88
C THR A 69 -8.03 16.83 -5.00
N VAL A 70 -6.71 17.01 -5.06
CA VAL A 70 -5.84 16.26 -5.96
C VAL A 70 -5.39 14.99 -5.25
N ALA A 71 -5.44 13.86 -5.95
CA ALA A 71 -4.97 12.57 -5.43
C ALA A 71 -3.94 11.95 -6.35
N ILE A 72 -2.80 11.53 -5.79
CA ILE A 72 -1.78 10.76 -6.47
C ILE A 72 -1.83 9.34 -5.92
N THR A 73 -1.90 8.35 -6.82
CA THR A 73 -1.95 6.93 -6.45
C THR A 73 -0.74 6.22 -7.03
N ALA A 74 0.01 5.50 -6.19
CA ALA A 74 1.02 4.54 -6.63
C ALA A 74 0.55 3.12 -6.27
N THR A 75 0.70 2.18 -7.19
CA THR A 75 0.39 0.77 -6.94
C THR A 75 1.65 -0.07 -7.13
N HIS A 76 2.09 -0.71 -6.06
CA HIS A 76 3.26 -1.59 -6.05
C HIS A 76 2.78 -3.04 -5.99
N VAL A 77 3.41 -3.92 -6.77
CA VAL A 77 3.15 -5.36 -6.73
C VAL A 77 4.40 -6.04 -6.18
N VAL A 78 4.28 -6.59 -4.98
CA VAL A 78 5.40 -7.22 -4.27
C VAL A 78 5.20 -8.72 -4.11
N ARG A 79 6.30 -9.45 -4.01
CA ARG A 79 6.30 -10.87 -3.64
C ARG A 79 6.10 -10.98 -2.12
N VAL A 80 5.44 -12.05 -1.68
CA VAL A 80 5.36 -12.41 -0.26
C VAL A 80 6.43 -13.46 0.01
N GLU A 81 7.55 -13.05 0.60
CA GLU A 81 8.60 -13.98 1.02
C GLU A 81 8.23 -14.64 2.35
N GLY A 82 8.50 -15.95 2.47
CA GLY A 82 7.89 -16.84 3.47
C GLY A 82 7.08 -18.01 2.86
N ARG A 83 6.98 -18.06 1.52
CA ARG A 83 6.78 -19.33 0.82
C ARG A 83 8.08 -20.12 0.90
N ALA A 84 8.08 -21.24 1.62
CA ALA A 84 8.91 -22.35 1.16
C ALA A 84 8.43 -22.64 -0.27
N GLU A 85 9.33 -22.53 -1.24
CA GLU A 85 9.12 -23.18 -2.54
C GLU A 85 8.91 -24.68 -2.28
N PRO A 86 8.01 -25.35 -3.03
CA PRO A 86 7.87 -26.79 -2.95
C PRO A 86 9.17 -27.51 -3.35
#